data_AF-A0A9E0IGB1-F1
#
_entry.id   AF-A0A9E0IGB1-F1
#
_cell.length_a   1.000
_cell.length_b   1.000
_cell.length_c   1.000
_cell.angle_alpha   90.00
_cell.angle_beta   90.00
_cell.angle_gamma   90.00
#
_symmetry.space_group_name_H-M   'P 1'
#
loop_
_entity.id
_entity.type
_entity.pdbx_description
1 polymer ?
#
loop_
_entity_poly.entity_id
_entity_poly.type
_entity_poly.pdbx_seq_one_letter_code
_entity_poly.pdbx_strand_id
1 'polypeptide(L)'
;FFGGVCTVVMKLFACVQPRVALFGQKDYQQLMVIRRMARQFALPIEIVGGQTLRAPDGLALSSRNNYLKPAERQESVQLSQALHTMAAALRAGETDLDALESRAMGTLSTRGWQPDYMVVRRRADLQEPGPAELAILVAQQGLVVLGAARIGSTRLIDNLEV
;
A
#
# COMPACT_ATOMS: atom_id res chain seq x y z
N PHE A 1 13.74 -9.51 -0.40
CA PHE A 1 13.60 -8.07 -0.08
C PHE A 1 13.43 -7.83 1.43
N PHE A 2 12.29 -8.20 2.06
CA PHE A 2 12.01 -7.85 3.47
C PHE A 2 12.99 -8.36 4.51
N GLY A 3 13.63 -9.52 4.32
CA GLY A 3 14.71 -9.97 5.21
C GLY A 3 15.83 -8.93 5.34
N GLY A 4 16.23 -8.30 4.22
CA GLY A 4 17.22 -7.23 4.23
C GLY A 4 16.74 -5.96 4.95
N VAL A 5 15.46 -5.60 4.76
CA VAL A 5 14.83 -4.46 5.46
C VAL A 5 14.82 -4.69 6.97
N CYS A 6 14.37 -5.86 7.43
CA CYS A 6 14.39 -6.22 8.85
C CYS A 6 15.81 -6.17 9.41
N THR A 7 16.79 -6.74 8.70
CA THR A 7 18.19 -6.73 9.14
C THR A 7 18.73 -5.31 9.32
N VAL A 8 18.55 -4.42 8.34
CA VAL A 8 19.07 -3.05 8.45
C VAL A 8 18.33 -2.25 9.52
N VAL A 9 17.01 -2.37 9.62
CA VAL A 9 16.22 -1.68 10.65
C VAL A 9 16.58 -2.17 12.05
N MET A 10 16.78 -3.47 12.23
CA MET A 10 17.23 -4.03 13.52
C MET A 10 18.60 -3.48 13.92
N LYS A 11 19.55 -3.39 12.97
CA LYS A 11 20.86 -2.76 13.23
C LYS A 11 20.70 -1.29 13.65
N LEU A 12 19.84 -0.53 12.97
CA LEU A 12 19.58 0.86 13.30
C LEU A 12 18.93 1.01 14.69
N PHE A 13 17.97 0.15 15.04
CA PHE A 13 17.37 0.13 16.37
C PHE A 13 18.39 -0.21 17.45
N ALA A 14 19.32 -1.14 17.20
CA ALA A 14 20.38 -1.45 18.15
C ALA A 14 21.35 -0.28 18.36
N CYS A 15 21.65 0.50 17.31
CA CYS A 15 22.53 1.67 17.42
C CYS A 15 21.86 2.89 18.08
N VAL A 16 20.60 3.18 17.71
CA VAL A 16 19.91 4.42 18.12
C VAL A 16 19.10 4.22 19.41
N GLN A 17 18.61 3.00 19.66
CA GLN A 17 17.74 2.66 20.80
C GLN A 17 16.55 3.63 20.96
N PRO A 18 15.75 3.87 19.90
CA PRO A 18 14.70 4.87 19.96
C PRO A 18 13.52 4.38 20.81
N ARG A 19 12.81 5.30 21.45
CA ARG A 19 11.50 5.01 22.06
C ARG A 19 10.38 4.91 21.01
N VAL A 20 10.50 5.69 19.94
CA VAL A 20 9.50 5.79 18.86
C VAL A 20 10.21 5.79 17.51
N ALA A 21 9.65 5.08 16.54
CA ALA A 21 10.13 5.09 15.16
C ALA A 21 8.96 5.27 14.17
N LEU A 22 9.11 6.24 13.26
CA LEU A 22 8.10 6.58 12.27
C LEU A 22 8.42 5.89 10.94
N PHE A 23 7.41 5.24 10.34
CA PHE A 23 7.50 4.65 9.01
C PHE A 23 6.29 5.08 8.18
N GLY A 24 6.51 5.43 6.90
CA GLY A 24 5.43 5.89 6.02
C GLY A 24 4.44 4.79 5.67
N GLN A 25 3.14 5.10 5.71
CA GLN A 25 2.04 4.19 5.33
C GLN A 25 2.06 3.82 3.84
N LYS A 26 2.72 4.62 2.99
CA LYS A 26 2.91 4.30 1.57
C LYS A 26 3.53 2.92 1.37
N ASP A 27 4.54 2.58 2.16
CA ASP A 27 5.16 1.26 2.20
C ASP A 27 4.42 0.37 3.23
N TYR A 28 3.11 0.17 3.02
CA TYR A 28 2.21 -0.43 4.01
C TYR A 28 2.67 -1.82 4.50
N GLN A 29 3.13 -2.66 3.57
CA GLN A 29 3.67 -3.98 3.90
C GLN A 29 4.95 -3.89 4.74
N GLN A 30 5.83 -2.92 4.46
CA GLN A 30 7.02 -2.68 5.27
C GLN A 30 6.63 -2.26 6.69
N LEU A 31 5.71 -1.30 6.83
CA LEU A 31 5.21 -0.85 8.13
C LEU A 31 4.66 -2.03 8.95
N MET A 32 3.87 -2.92 8.33
CA MET A 32 3.35 -4.13 8.98
C MET A 32 4.44 -5.10 9.40
N VAL A 33 5.42 -5.36 8.52
CA VAL A 33 6.57 -6.21 8.82
C VAL A 33 7.37 -5.66 10.00
N ILE A 34 7.66 -4.36 10.02
CA ILE A 34 8.43 -3.74 11.11
C ILE A 34 7.64 -3.74 12.42
N ARG A 35 6.33 -3.46 12.40
CA ARG A 35 5.46 -3.57 13.58
C ARG A 35 5.51 -4.98 14.18
N ARG A 36 5.36 -6.00 13.34
CA ARG A 36 5.41 -7.41 13.78
C ARG A 36 6.79 -7.78 14.29
N MET A 37 7.85 -7.37 13.61
CA MET A 37 9.23 -7.61 14.04
C MET A 37 9.48 -7.00 15.42
N ALA A 38 9.15 -5.72 15.64
CA ALA A 38 9.33 -5.06 16.93
C ALA A 38 8.57 -5.79 18.05
N ARG A 39 7.31 -6.19 17.80
CA ARG A 39 6.52 -6.98 18.74
C ARG A 39 7.13 -8.37 19.01
N GLN A 40 7.53 -9.09 17.97
CA GLN A 40 8.03 -10.47 18.07
C GLN A 40 9.36 -10.55 18.81
N PHE A 41 10.23 -9.55 18.64
CA PHE A 41 11.50 -9.44 19.36
C PHE A 41 11.38 -8.67 20.68
N ALA A 42 10.16 -8.35 21.14
CA ALA A 42 9.89 -7.60 22.36
C ALA A 42 10.69 -6.28 22.47
N LEU A 43 10.88 -5.60 21.34
CA LEU A 43 11.61 -4.33 21.32
C LEU A 43 10.76 -3.26 22.01
N PRO A 44 11.35 -2.45 22.91
CA PRO A 44 10.63 -1.37 23.62
C PRO A 44 10.48 -0.12 22.72
N ILE A 45 9.99 -0.30 21.50
CA ILE A 45 9.92 0.72 20.46
C ILE A 45 8.47 0.81 19.94
N GLU A 46 7.90 2.00 20.03
CA GLU A 46 6.61 2.30 19.42
C GLU A 46 6.77 2.56 17.92
N ILE A 47 6.04 1.79 17.08
CA ILE A 47 6.11 1.93 15.61
C ILE A 47 4.89 2.67 15.08
N VAL A 48 5.10 3.93 14.72
CA VAL A 48 4.04 4.86 14.27
C VAL A 48 4.01 4.93 12.74
N GLY A 49 2.81 4.86 12.18
CA GLY A 49 2.57 4.99 10.74
C GLY A 49 2.36 6.45 10.37
N GLY A 50 3.25 7.04 9.57
CA GLY A 50 3.08 8.39 9.02
C GLY A 50 2.20 8.36 7.77
N GLN A 51 1.24 9.29 7.66
CA GLN A 51 0.36 9.38 6.49
C GLN A 51 1.14 9.55 5.19
N THR A 52 0.66 8.90 4.13
CA THR A 52 1.22 9.06 2.78
C THR A 52 1.03 10.50 2.32
N LEU A 53 2.14 11.21 2.13
CA LEU A 53 2.12 12.52 1.49
C LEU A 53 1.84 12.36 -0.01
N ARG A 54 0.96 13.22 -0.52
CA ARG A 54 0.52 13.21 -1.92
C ARG A 54 0.79 14.56 -2.56
N ALA A 55 1.08 14.55 -3.85
CA ALA A 55 1.05 15.76 -4.68
C ALA A 55 -0.40 16.26 -4.82
N PRO A 56 -0.61 17.53 -5.27
CA PRO A 56 -1.96 18.09 -5.43
C PRO A 56 -2.88 17.28 -6.35
N ASP A 57 -2.32 16.53 -7.29
CA ASP A 57 -3.01 15.63 -8.21
C ASP A 57 -3.23 14.21 -7.66
N GLY A 58 -2.93 13.98 -6.39
CA GLY A 58 -3.16 12.72 -5.68
C GLY A 58 -2.03 11.69 -5.78
N LEU A 59 -1.01 11.91 -6.60
CA LEU A 59 0.13 10.98 -6.71
C LEU A 59 0.88 10.88 -5.38
N ALA A 60 1.05 9.66 -4.87
CA ALA A 60 1.89 9.41 -3.70
C ALA A 60 3.34 9.87 -3.94
N LEU A 61 3.87 10.68 -3.04
CA LEU A 61 5.23 11.21 -3.19
C LEU A 61 6.27 10.09 -3.07
N SER A 62 7.21 10.09 -4.01
CA SER A 62 8.27 9.08 -4.12
C SER A 62 9.50 9.72 -4.74
N SER A 63 10.69 9.37 -4.26
CA SER A 63 11.94 9.69 -4.97
C SER A 63 11.93 9.11 -6.40
N ARG A 64 11.28 7.97 -6.59
CA ARG A 64 11.10 7.32 -7.90
C ARG A 64 10.27 8.14 -8.88
N ASN A 65 9.48 9.12 -8.43
CA ASN A 65 8.69 9.96 -9.32
C ASN A 65 9.59 10.81 -10.23
N ASN A 66 10.84 11.06 -9.82
CA ASN A 66 11.84 11.78 -10.61
C ASN A 66 12.32 11.00 -11.84
N TYR A 67 12.02 9.70 -11.92
CA TYR A 67 12.39 8.85 -13.08
C TYR A 67 11.31 8.86 -14.17
N LEU A 68 10.14 9.43 -13.87
CA LEU A 68 9.02 9.47 -14.80
C LEU A 68 9.27 10.54 -15.86
N LYS A 69 9.11 10.17 -17.13
CA LYS A 69 9.01 11.13 -18.23
C LYS A 69 7.74 11.98 -18.05
N PRO A 70 7.63 13.17 -18.67
CA PRO A 70 6.46 14.03 -18.52
C PRO A 70 5.11 13.33 -18.77
N ALA A 71 5.01 12.51 -19.83
CA ALA A 71 3.80 11.73 -20.13
C ALA A 71 3.53 10.65 -19.07
N GLU A 72 4.57 9.95 -18.61
CA GLU A 72 4.45 8.93 -17.55
C GLU A 72 4.05 9.58 -16.21
N ARG A 73 4.51 10.80 -15.93
CA ARG A 73 4.14 11.56 -14.73
C ARG A 73 2.68 11.98 -14.76
N GLN A 74 2.16 12.44 -15.89
CA GLN A 74 0.74 12.74 -16.03
C GLN A 74 -0.11 11.48 -15.86
N GLU A 75 0.32 10.37 -16.44
CA GLU A 75 -0.39 9.09 -16.35
C GLU A 75 -0.27 8.45 -14.95
N SER A 76 0.81 8.73 -14.19
CA SER A 76 1.08 8.10 -12.88
C SER A 76 -0.04 8.23 -11.84
N VAL A 77 -0.88 9.26 -11.95
CA VAL A 77 -2.03 9.49 -11.06
C VAL A 77 -3.08 8.38 -11.16
N GLN A 78 -3.09 7.64 -12.27
CA GLN A 78 -4.09 6.60 -12.53
C GLN A 78 -3.99 5.40 -11.59
N LEU A 79 -2.81 5.15 -11.00
CA LEU A 79 -2.68 4.16 -9.93
C LEU A 79 -3.51 4.56 -8.69
N SER A 80 -3.41 5.82 -8.27
CA SER A 80 -4.21 6.34 -7.15
C SER A 80 -5.70 6.32 -7.50
N GLN A 81 -6.06 6.70 -8.72
CA GLN A 81 -7.45 6.67 -9.18
C GLN A 81 -8.03 5.24 -9.16
N ALA A 82 -7.27 4.24 -9.60
CA ALA A 82 -7.70 2.84 -9.56
C ALA A 82 -7.98 2.38 -8.13
N LEU A 83 -7.13 2.74 -7.16
CA LEU A 83 -7.35 2.45 -5.74
C LEU A 83 -8.61 3.13 -5.20
N HIS A 84 -8.84 4.40 -5.55
CA HIS A 84 -10.08 5.10 -5.17
C HIS A 84 -11.33 4.44 -5.75
N THR A 85 -11.28 3.99 -7.00
CA THR A 85 -12.38 3.24 -7.62
C THR A 85 -12.64 1.92 -6.90
N MET A 86 -11.59 1.17 -6.54
CA MET A 86 -11.73 -0.05 -5.76
C MET A 86 -12.35 0.20 -4.39
N ALA A 87 -11.86 1.22 -3.67
CA ALA A 87 -12.40 1.61 -2.37
C ALA A 87 -13.88 2.04 -2.46
N ALA A 88 -14.26 2.77 -3.51
CA ALA A 88 -15.64 3.17 -3.74
C ALA A 88 -16.55 1.96 -4.00
N ALA A 89 -16.11 0.99 -4.80
CA ALA A 89 -16.87 -0.24 -5.06
C ALA A 89 -17.11 -1.06 -3.77
N LEU A 90 -16.07 -1.22 -2.94
CA LEU A 90 -16.19 -1.90 -1.63
C LEU A 90 -17.20 -1.19 -0.72
N ARG A 91 -17.16 0.14 -0.66
CA ARG A 91 -18.13 0.95 0.11
C ARG A 91 -19.55 0.87 -0.44
N ALA A 92 -19.70 0.61 -1.74
CA ALA A 92 -20.98 0.38 -2.39
C ALA A 92 -21.51 -1.06 -2.22
N GLY A 93 -20.77 -1.94 -1.55
CA GLY A 93 -21.18 -3.32 -1.27
C GLY A 93 -20.73 -4.35 -2.31
N GLU A 94 -19.75 -4.04 -3.16
CA GLU A 94 -19.09 -5.04 -4.02
C GLU A 94 -18.48 -6.15 -3.13
N THR A 95 -18.88 -7.40 -3.39
CA THR A 95 -18.41 -8.57 -2.64
C THR A 95 -17.47 -9.46 -3.45
N ASP A 96 -17.50 -9.36 -4.78
CA ASP A 96 -16.63 -10.13 -5.66
C ASP A 96 -15.26 -9.44 -5.77
N LEU A 97 -14.35 -9.82 -4.87
CA LEU A 97 -13.01 -9.25 -4.81
C LEU A 97 -12.17 -9.64 -6.03
N ASP A 98 -12.27 -10.88 -6.49
CA ASP A 98 -11.51 -11.35 -7.66
C ASP A 98 -11.88 -10.55 -8.92
N ALA A 99 -13.18 -10.31 -9.13
CA ALA A 99 -13.65 -9.47 -10.23
C ALA A 99 -13.22 -8.00 -10.05
N LEU A 100 -13.26 -7.47 -8.83
CA LEU A 100 -12.83 -6.11 -8.52
C LEU A 100 -11.34 -5.89 -8.81
N GLU A 101 -10.49 -6.79 -8.29
CA GLU A 101 -9.04 -6.79 -8.47
C GLU A 101 -8.69 -6.94 -9.96
N SER A 102 -9.30 -7.91 -10.64
CA SER A 102 -9.07 -8.14 -12.09
C SER A 102 -9.46 -6.94 -12.94
N ARG A 103 -10.59 -6.28 -12.63
CA ARG A 103 -11.03 -5.07 -13.32
C ARG A 103 -10.07 -3.90 -13.11
N ALA A 104 -9.51 -3.75 -11.91
CA ALA A 104 -8.49 -2.73 -11.62
C ALA A 104 -7.18 -3.00 -12.38
N MET A 105 -6.72 -4.26 -12.39
CA MET A 105 -5.56 -4.70 -13.18
C MET A 105 -5.76 -4.44 -14.68
N GLY A 106 -6.92 -4.80 -15.22
CA GLY A 106 -7.28 -4.59 -16.62
C GLY A 106 -7.31 -3.10 -16.99
N THR A 107 -7.91 -2.27 -16.14
CA THR A 107 -7.99 -0.81 -16.34
C THR A 107 -6.59 -0.21 -16.49
N LEU A 108 -5.66 -0.53 -15.59
CA LEU A 108 -4.28 -0.04 -15.69
C LEU A 108 -3.58 -0.58 -16.95
N SER A 109 -3.75 -1.87 -17.25
CA SER A 109 -3.14 -2.51 -18.42
C SER A 109 -3.54 -1.84 -19.74
N THR A 110 -4.82 -1.49 -19.91
CA THR A 110 -5.32 -0.79 -21.11
C THR A 110 -4.71 0.61 -21.30
N ARG A 111 -4.13 1.17 -20.24
CA ARG A 111 -3.49 2.49 -20.25
C ARG A 111 -1.96 2.41 -20.36
N GLY A 112 -1.42 1.24 -20.70
CA GLY A 112 0.01 1.03 -20.91
C GLY A 112 0.81 0.75 -19.64
N TRP A 113 0.15 0.49 -18.51
CA TRP A 113 0.82 0.01 -17.31
C TRP A 113 1.11 -1.48 -17.39
N GLN A 114 2.09 -1.91 -16.60
CA GLN A 114 2.32 -3.32 -16.27
C GLN A 114 2.05 -3.50 -14.78
N PRO A 115 0.80 -3.76 -14.37
CA PRO A 115 0.48 -3.94 -12.96
C PRO A 115 1.01 -5.28 -12.45
N ASP A 116 1.66 -5.26 -11.29
CA ASP A 116 2.08 -6.47 -10.59
C ASP A 116 0.90 -7.04 -9.77
N TYR A 117 0.16 -6.14 -9.10
CA TYR A 117 -1.04 -6.47 -8.34
C TYR A 117 -1.89 -5.23 -8.06
N MET A 118 -3.19 -5.48 -7.87
CA MET A 118 -4.18 -4.57 -7.29
C MET A 118 -5.05 -5.42 -6.37
N VAL A 119 -4.89 -5.31 -5.06
CA VAL A 119 -5.47 -6.27 -4.10
C VAL A 119 -6.19 -5.61 -2.93
N VAL A 120 -7.22 -6.28 -2.40
CA VAL A 120 -7.94 -5.92 -1.18
C VAL A 120 -7.45 -6.82 -0.04
N ARG A 121 -6.98 -6.23 1.05
CA ARG A 121 -6.47 -6.97 2.21
C ARG A 121 -6.99 -6.40 3.51
N ARG A 122 -6.99 -7.22 4.56
CA ARG A 122 -7.28 -6.75 5.92
C ARG A 122 -6.14 -5.89 6.44
N ARG A 123 -6.45 -4.77 7.10
CA ARG A 123 -5.44 -3.89 7.71
C ARG A 123 -4.68 -4.56 8.85
N ALA A 124 -5.35 -5.45 9.58
CA ALA A 124 -4.81 -6.10 10.77
C ALA A 124 -3.62 -7.02 10.44
N ASP A 125 -3.64 -7.65 9.27
CA ASP A 125 -2.67 -8.71 8.95
C ASP A 125 -2.24 -8.86 7.49
N LEU A 126 -2.82 -8.08 6.58
CA LEU A 126 -2.64 -8.17 5.14
C LEU A 126 -3.06 -9.52 4.52
N GLN A 127 -3.90 -10.29 5.20
CA GLN A 127 -4.53 -11.48 4.62
C GLN A 127 -5.74 -11.08 3.76
N GLU A 128 -6.18 -12.00 2.91
CA GLU A 128 -7.47 -11.88 2.20
C GLU A 128 -8.62 -11.86 3.21
N PRO A 129 -9.59 -10.93 3.08
CA PRO A 129 -10.79 -10.97 3.88
C PRO A 129 -11.73 -12.09 3.41
N GLY A 130 -12.37 -12.78 4.35
CA GLY A 130 -13.41 -13.74 4.03
C GLY A 130 -14.71 -13.06 3.54
N PRO A 131 -15.52 -13.72 2.69
CA PRO A 131 -16.76 -13.13 2.16
C PRO A 131 -17.73 -12.65 3.24
N ALA A 132 -17.84 -13.40 4.34
CA ALA A 132 -18.75 -13.09 5.45
C ALA A 132 -18.31 -11.91 6.32
N GLU A 133 -17.01 -11.58 6.35
CA GLU A 133 -16.48 -10.48 7.16
C GLU A 133 -16.36 -9.16 6.38
N LEU A 134 -16.51 -9.18 5.04
CA LEU A 134 -16.22 -8.03 4.19
C LEU A 134 -17.03 -6.79 4.56
N ALA A 135 -18.35 -6.93 4.72
CA ALA A 135 -19.22 -5.80 5.07
C ALA A 135 -18.88 -5.20 6.44
N ILE A 136 -18.54 -6.05 7.41
CA ILE A 136 -18.13 -5.61 8.76
C ILE A 136 -16.80 -4.87 8.68
N LEU A 137 -15.83 -5.41 7.93
CA LEU A 137 -14.52 -4.80 7.75
C LEU A 137 -14.63 -3.44 7.05
N VAL A 138 -15.46 -3.29 6.01
CA VAL A 138 -15.70 -1.98 5.38
C VAL A 138 -16.27 -0.98 6.40
N ALA A 139 -17.28 -1.37 7.18
CA ALA A 139 -17.88 -0.48 8.17
C ALA A 139 -16.91 -0.03 9.28
N GLN A 140 -15.91 -0.86 9.60
CA GLN A 140 -14.90 -0.61 10.64
C GLN A 140 -13.59 -0.02 10.09
N GLN A 141 -13.56 0.38 8.81
CA GLN A 141 -12.34 0.78 8.12
C GLN A 141 -11.23 -0.27 8.23
N GLY A 142 -11.58 -1.55 8.25
CA GLY A 142 -10.71 -2.70 8.48
C GLY A 142 -9.98 -3.21 7.24
N LEU A 143 -10.21 -2.59 6.08
CA LEU A 143 -9.62 -2.99 4.81
C LEU A 143 -8.60 -1.97 4.31
N VAL A 144 -7.72 -2.43 3.43
CA VAL A 144 -6.80 -1.60 2.66
C VAL A 144 -6.70 -2.17 1.25
N VAL A 145 -6.82 -1.30 0.26
CA VAL A 145 -6.50 -1.63 -1.12
C VAL A 145 -5.05 -1.27 -1.40
N LEU A 146 -4.29 -2.18 -1.99
CA LEU A 146 -2.87 -1.99 -2.30
C LEU A 146 -2.65 -2.18 -3.80
N GLY A 147 -1.83 -1.32 -4.39
CA GLY A 147 -1.49 -1.39 -5.79
C GLY A 147 0.01 -1.27 -6.02
N ALA A 148 0.53 -2.08 -6.93
CA ALA A 148 1.86 -1.91 -7.46
C ALA A 148 1.87 -2.13 -8.97
N ALA A 149 2.43 -1.18 -9.70
CA ALA A 149 2.46 -1.24 -11.15
C ALA A 149 3.68 -0.50 -11.71
N ARG A 150 4.12 -0.90 -12.89
CA ARG A 150 5.15 -0.19 -13.65
C ARG A 150 4.53 0.67 -14.75
N ILE A 151 5.09 1.86 -14.94
CA ILE A 151 4.90 2.68 -16.13
C ILE A 151 6.29 3.01 -16.69
N GLY A 152 6.51 2.65 -17.96
CA GLY A 152 7.86 2.57 -18.50
C GLY A 152 8.73 1.60 -17.66
N SER A 153 9.88 2.07 -17.19
CA SER A 153 10.77 1.31 -16.29
C SER A 153 10.49 1.55 -14.80
N THR A 154 9.63 2.51 -14.46
CA THR A 154 9.45 2.97 -13.07
C THR A 154 8.36 2.19 -12.38
N ARG A 155 8.72 1.45 -11.31
CA ARG A 155 7.77 0.74 -10.45
C ARG A 155 7.24 1.63 -9.33
N LEU A 156 5.94 1.92 -9.39
CA LEU A 156 5.21 2.68 -8.39
C LEU A 156 4.40 1.76 -7.48
N ILE A 157 4.17 2.22 -6.26
CA ILE A 157 3.30 1.57 -5.27
C ILE A 157 2.44 2.63 -4.62
N ASP A 158 1.23 2.24 -4.25
CA ASP A 158 0.32 3.07 -3.48
C ASP A 158 -0.69 2.19 -2.73
N ASN A 159 -1.40 2.77 -1.78
CA ASN A 159 -2.46 2.11 -1.03
C ASN A 159 -3.49 3.11 -0.51
N LEU A 160 -4.68 2.60 -0.18
CA LEU A 160 -5.77 3.37 0.40
C LEU A 160 -6.52 2.51 1.42
N GLU A 161 -6.63 2.99 2.66
CA GLU A 161 -7.47 2.36 3.68
C GLU A 161 -8.95 2.57 3.35
N VAL A 162 -9.76 1.52 3.54
CA VAL A 162 -11.18 1.46 3.15
C VAL A 162 -12.05 1.23 4.34
#